data_AF-A0A7S9CLS1-F1
#
_entry.id   AF-A0A7S9CLS1-F1
#
_cell.length_a   1.000
_cell.length_b   1.000
_cell.length_c   1.000
_cell.angle_alpha   90.00
_cell.angle_beta   90.00
_cell.angle_gamma   90.00
#
_symmetry.space_group_name_H-M   'P 1'
#
loop_
_entity.id
_entity.type
_entity.pdbx_description
1 polymer ?
#
loop_
_entity_poly.entity_id
_entity_poly.type
_entity_poly.pdbx_seq_one_letter_code
_entity_poly.pdbx_strand_id
1 'polypeptide(L)'
;MDIDRTTALGLFNTARSYWRSAVTLHQAQLKVTHPSAPITFLFCHAIELYLKSQLRCHGYDLGKLKGIGHNISRLGEEAAKTGLPISTETTALLSHIKEEDVAMDARYIVTGFKSAPTAEFLADACKELDHSIGAELIAHGQPVHMRDFVDPPAPSVDLDADTVRVLIDMFGQPNSDHSDARYLAARLKMDPGIAQYHLDELAERDLVNLGGFNMNSGDNYWSLTTKGRAYVVRNKLVPSV
;
A
#
# COMPACT_ATOMS: atom_id res chain seq x y z
N MET A 1 -3.84 -43.43 -4.48
CA MET A 1 -4.30 -42.23 -5.18
C MET A 1 -3.94 -41.07 -4.27
N ASP A 2 -2.89 -40.32 -4.60
CA ASP A 2 -2.42 -39.23 -3.77
C ASP A 2 -3.48 -38.12 -3.84
N ILE A 3 -4.10 -37.79 -2.70
CA ILE A 3 -5.15 -36.78 -2.65
C ILE A 3 -4.45 -35.44 -2.89
N ASP A 4 -4.78 -34.75 -3.97
CA ASP A 4 -4.24 -33.43 -4.25
C ASP A 4 -4.72 -32.44 -3.17
N ARG A 5 -3.85 -32.18 -2.19
CA ARG A 5 -4.17 -31.33 -1.03
C ARG A 5 -4.02 -29.84 -1.32
N THR A 6 -3.57 -29.46 -2.52
CA THR A 6 -3.30 -28.07 -2.90
C THR A 6 -4.20 -27.67 -4.06
N THR A 7 -5.44 -27.36 -3.71
CA THR A 7 -6.48 -26.93 -4.66
C THR A 7 -6.35 -25.44 -4.97
N ALA A 8 -6.90 -25.02 -6.11
CA ALA A 8 -6.97 -23.60 -6.49
C ALA A 8 -7.66 -22.77 -5.40
N LEU A 9 -8.84 -23.20 -4.96
CA LEU A 9 -9.60 -22.56 -3.89
C LEU A 9 -8.82 -22.46 -2.57
N GLY A 10 -8.06 -23.50 -2.20
CA GLY A 10 -7.22 -23.49 -1.01
C GLY A 10 -6.13 -22.43 -1.08
N LEU A 11 -5.45 -22.31 -2.23
CA LEU A 11 -4.43 -21.27 -2.45
C LEU A 11 -5.05 -19.87 -2.41
N PHE A 12 -6.17 -19.67 -3.08
CA PHE A 12 -6.89 -18.39 -3.11
C PHE A 12 -7.30 -17.89 -1.72
N ASN A 13 -7.93 -18.76 -0.91
CA ASN A 13 -8.34 -18.40 0.45
C ASN A 13 -7.12 -18.13 1.35
N THR A 14 -6.03 -18.87 1.14
CA THR A 14 -4.78 -18.63 1.88
C THR A 14 -4.16 -17.29 1.47
N ALA A 15 -4.17 -16.95 0.18
CA ALA A 15 -3.71 -15.67 -0.34
C ALA A 15 -4.47 -14.50 0.31
N ARG A 16 -5.80 -14.61 0.41
CA ARG A 16 -6.65 -13.64 1.13
C ARG A 16 -6.20 -13.43 2.57
N SER A 17 -5.92 -14.52 3.30
CA SER A 17 -5.45 -14.41 4.68
C SER A 17 -4.15 -13.62 4.77
N TYR A 18 -3.16 -13.93 3.93
CA TYR A 18 -1.89 -13.20 3.89
C TYR A 18 -2.06 -11.73 3.51
N TRP A 19 -2.87 -11.44 2.49
CA TRP A 19 -3.16 -10.08 2.07
C TRP A 19 -3.79 -9.27 3.21
N ARG A 20 -4.83 -9.81 3.86
CA ARG A 20 -5.50 -9.10 4.96
C ARG A 20 -4.59 -8.93 6.18
N SER A 21 -3.76 -9.93 6.50
CA SER A 21 -2.73 -9.79 7.54
C SER A 21 -1.72 -8.68 7.22
N ALA A 22 -1.28 -8.55 5.97
CA ALA A 22 -0.36 -7.50 5.53
C ALA A 22 -1.00 -6.10 5.69
N VAL A 23 -2.26 -5.94 5.26
CA VAL A 23 -3.01 -4.69 5.43
C VAL A 23 -3.14 -4.31 6.91
N THR A 24 -3.55 -5.24 7.76
CA THR A 24 -3.69 -4.99 9.20
C THR A 24 -2.35 -4.62 9.84
N LEU A 25 -1.27 -5.33 9.49
CA LEU A 25 0.06 -5.05 10.01
C LEU A 25 0.58 -3.67 9.56
N HIS A 26 0.34 -3.31 8.30
CA HIS A 26 0.68 -2.00 7.76
C HIS A 26 -0.03 -0.88 8.50
N GLN A 27 -1.32 -1.03 8.76
CA GLN A 27 -2.11 -0.03 9.47
C GLN A 27 -1.75 0.06 10.96
N ALA A 28 -1.27 -1.02 11.57
CA ALA A 28 -0.86 -1.00 12.97
C ALA A 28 0.35 -0.09 13.25
N GLN A 29 1.14 0.28 12.22
CA GLN A 29 2.27 1.22 12.32
C GLN A 29 3.19 0.90 13.52
N LEU A 30 3.52 -0.38 13.68
CA LEU A 30 4.28 -0.86 14.84
C LEU A 30 5.67 -0.20 14.89
N LYS A 31 6.06 0.26 16.08
CA LYS A 31 7.39 0.83 16.34
C LYS A 31 8.43 -0.30 16.47
N VAL A 32 8.89 -0.80 15.34
CA VAL A 32 9.94 -1.84 15.24
C VAL A 32 11.06 -1.39 14.28
N THR A 33 12.18 -2.10 14.25
CA THR A 33 13.37 -1.72 13.46
C THR A 33 13.15 -1.82 11.95
N HIS A 34 12.37 -2.80 11.48
CA HIS A 34 12.10 -3.03 10.06
C HIS A 34 10.61 -3.34 9.81
N PRO A 35 9.70 -2.38 10.01
CA PRO A 35 8.26 -2.64 9.93
C PRO A 35 7.82 -3.03 8.51
N SER A 36 8.47 -2.48 7.47
CA SER A 36 8.13 -2.73 6.06
C SER A 36 8.44 -4.14 5.59
N ALA A 37 9.52 -4.76 6.08
CA ALA A 37 9.97 -6.08 5.63
C ALA A 37 8.90 -7.19 5.77
N PRO A 38 8.28 -7.42 6.96
CA PRO A 38 7.22 -8.42 7.09
C PRO A 38 5.96 -8.04 6.29
N ILE A 39 5.64 -6.75 6.16
CA ILE A 39 4.49 -6.28 5.38
C ILE A 39 4.68 -6.65 3.90
N THR A 40 5.81 -6.26 3.31
CA THR A 40 6.16 -6.57 1.91
C THR A 40 6.17 -8.07 1.67
N PHE A 41 6.77 -8.87 2.58
CA PHE A 41 6.76 -10.33 2.47
C PHE A 41 5.35 -10.91 2.38
N LEU A 42 4.46 -10.49 3.30
CA LEU A 42 3.08 -11.00 3.34
C LEU A 42 2.32 -10.63 2.06
N PHE A 43 2.47 -9.40 1.56
CA PHE A 43 1.83 -9.00 0.30
C PHE A 43 2.35 -9.80 -0.89
N CYS A 44 3.66 -9.90 -1.06
CA CYS A 44 4.20 -10.62 -2.21
C CYS A 44 3.89 -12.13 -2.13
N HIS A 45 3.85 -12.72 -0.93
CA HIS A 45 3.40 -14.09 -0.76
C HIS A 45 1.91 -14.26 -1.10
N ALA A 46 1.06 -13.30 -0.73
CA ALA A 46 -0.34 -13.30 -1.17
C ALA A 46 -0.45 -13.26 -2.70
N ILE A 47 0.27 -12.35 -3.37
CA ILE A 47 0.33 -12.25 -4.84
C ILE A 47 0.76 -13.59 -5.46
N GLU A 48 1.82 -14.20 -4.96
CA GLU A 48 2.31 -15.51 -5.41
C GLU A 48 1.21 -16.58 -5.33
N LEU A 49 0.51 -16.66 -4.20
CA LEU A 49 -0.56 -17.63 -3.98
C LEU A 49 -1.79 -17.38 -4.85
N TYR A 50 -2.16 -16.12 -5.09
CA TYR A 50 -3.20 -15.76 -6.04
C TYR A 50 -2.86 -16.25 -7.44
N LEU A 51 -1.67 -15.93 -7.96
CA LEU A 51 -1.25 -16.35 -9.29
C LEU A 51 -1.18 -17.88 -9.40
N LYS A 52 -0.70 -18.59 -8.37
CA LYS A 52 -0.73 -20.05 -8.32
C LYS A 52 -2.16 -20.59 -8.33
N SER A 53 -3.09 -19.94 -7.62
CA SER A 53 -4.51 -20.31 -7.68
C SER A 53 -5.06 -20.20 -9.10
N GLN A 54 -4.80 -19.11 -9.80
CA GLN A 54 -5.22 -18.90 -11.20
C GLN A 54 -4.72 -20.03 -12.10
N LEU A 55 -3.43 -20.35 -12.01
CA LEU A 55 -2.82 -21.43 -12.80
C LEU A 55 -3.39 -22.80 -12.46
N ARG A 56 -3.65 -23.09 -11.18
CA ARG A 56 -4.32 -24.34 -10.76
C ARG A 56 -5.74 -24.44 -11.32
N CYS A 57 -6.47 -23.33 -11.33
CA CYS A 57 -7.80 -23.25 -11.93
C CYS A 57 -7.77 -23.64 -13.42
N HIS A 58 -6.68 -23.30 -14.10
CA HIS A 58 -6.42 -23.61 -15.52
C HIS A 58 -5.66 -24.93 -15.74
N GLY A 59 -5.68 -25.85 -14.77
CA GLY A 59 -5.19 -27.22 -14.94
C GLY A 59 -3.68 -27.40 -14.82
N TYR A 60 -2.93 -26.40 -14.33
CA TYR A 60 -1.52 -26.63 -13.95
C TYR A 60 -1.47 -27.61 -12.78
N ASP A 61 -0.61 -28.63 -12.84
CA ASP A 61 -0.36 -29.51 -11.69
C ASP A 61 0.73 -28.94 -10.76
N LEU A 62 0.96 -29.62 -9.62
CA LEU A 62 1.97 -29.21 -8.65
C LEU A 62 3.40 -29.31 -9.20
N GLY A 63 3.67 -30.21 -10.13
CA GLY A 63 4.97 -30.35 -10.77
C GLY A 63 5.30 -29.10 -11.60
N LYS A 64 4.35 -28.64 -12.43
CA LYS A 64 4.47 -27.40 -13.20
C LYS A 64 4.64 -26.19 -12.31
N LEU A 65 3.81 -26.06 -11.26
CA LEU A 65 3.94 -24.95 -10.32
C LEU A 65 5.29 -24.95 -9.60
N LYS A 66 5.77 -26.13 -9.18
CA LYS A 66 7.09 -26.26 -8.54
C LYS A 66 8.23 -25.90 -9.49
N GLY A 67 8.08 -26.18 -10.79
CA GLY A 67 9.03 -25.76 -11.82
C GLY A 67 9.08 -24.25 -12.05
N ILE A 68 7.98 -23.53 -11.78
CA ILE A 68 7.98 -22.05 -11.78
C ILE A 68 8.53 -21.51 -10.45
N GLY A 69 8.27 -22.20 -9.33
CA GLY A 69 8.83 -21.88 -8.03
C GLY A 69 8.11 -20.73 -7.33
N HIS A 70 8.88 -19.79 -6.77
CA HIS A 70 8.39 -18.58 -6.10
C HIS A 70 8.57 -17.33 -6.96
N ASN A 71 8.83 -17.51 -8.26
CA ASN A 71 9.11 -16.42 -9.18
C ASN A 71 7.82 -15.71 -9.61
N ILE A 72 7.48 -14.61 -8.93
CA ILE A 72 6.24 -13.86 -9.14
C ILE A 72 6.12 -13.32 -10.57
N SER A 73 7.22 -12.81 -11.15
CA SER A 73 7.25 -12.36 -12.54
C SER A 73 6.86 -13.48 -13.50
N ARG A 74 7.48 -14.67 -13.40
CA ARG A 74 7.12 -15.83 -14.24
C ARG A 74 5.71 -16.33 -14.00
N LEU A 75 5.24 -16.32 -12.74
CA LEU A 75 3.84 -16.67 -12.42
C LEU A 75 2.86 -15.69 -13.07
N GLY A 76 3.19 -14.39 -13.06
CA GLY A 76 2.40 -13.34 -13.70
C GLY A 76 2.32 -13.52 -15.21
N GLU A 77 3.45 -13.81 -15.86
CA GLU A 77 3.50 -14.10 -17.30
C GLU A 77 2.66 -15.33 -17.67
N GLU A 78 2.76 -16.43 -16.92
CA GLU A 78 1.96 -17.63 -17.17
C GLU A 78 0.47 -17.38 -16.90
N ALA A 79 0.12 -16.64 -15.85
CA ALA A 79 -1.27 -16.29 -15.55
C ALA A 79 -1.87 -15.37 -16.64
N ALA A 80 -1.10 -14.43 -17.18
CA ALA A 80 -1.54 -13.59 -18.30
C ALA A 80 -1.85 -14.41 -19.55
N LYS A 81 -1.08 -15.49 -19.83
CA LYS A 81 -1.37 -16.43 -20.94
C LYS A 81 -2.70 -17.17 -20.78
N THR A 82 -3.22 -17.28 -19.56
CA THR A 82 -4.56 -17.85 -19.28
C THR A 82 -5.70 -16.84 -19.51
N GLY A 83 -5.39 -15.59 -19.85
CA GLY A 83 -6.39 -14.53 -20.05
C GLY A 83 -6.78 -13.78 -18.77
N LEU A 84 -5.98 -13.86 -17.71
CA LEU A 84 -6.23 -13.14 -16.44
C LEU A 84 -6.38 -11.61 -16.70
N PRO A 85 -7.55 -11.01 -16.44
CA PRO A 85 -7.73 -9.57 -16.62
C PRO A 85 -7.11 -8.80 -15.44
N ILE A 86 -5.97 -8.15 -15.70
CA ILE A 86 -5.30 -7.24 -14.76
C ILE A 86 -4.82 -5.98 -15.47
N SER A 87 -4.71 -4.88 -14.73
CA SER A 87 -4.26 -3.58 -15.18
C SER A 87 -2.80 -3.60 -15.67
N THR A 88 -2.44 -2.58 -16.45
CA THR A 88 -1.06 -2.34 -16.88
C THR A 88 -0.12 -2.09 -15.72
N GLU A 89 -0.62 -1.43 -14.67
CA GLU A 89 0.08 -1.09 -13.44
C GLU A 89 0.42 -2.35 -12.64
N THR A 90 -0.55 -3.23 -12.43
CA THR A 90 -0.32 -4.53 -11.78
C THR A 90 0.60 -5.40 -12.62
N THR A 91 0.45 -5.41 -13.95
CA THR A 91 1.37 -6.15 -14.84
C THR A 91 2.82 -5.64 -14.70
N ALA A 92 3.01 -4.32 -14.69
CA ALA A 92 4.32 -3.72 -14.50
C ALA A 92 4.90 -4.08 -13.12
N LEU A 93 4.10 -3.97 -12.06
CA LEU A 93 4.49 -4.39 -10.71
C LEU A 93 4.98 -5.85 -10.69
N LEU A 94 4.22 -6.79 -11.25
CA LEU A 94 4.58 -8.21 -11.27
C LEU A 94 5.91 -8.46 -11.97
N SER A 95 6.21 -7.73 -13.05
CA SER A 95 7.48 -7.86 -13.78
C SER A 95 8.69 -7.29 -13.01
N HIS A 96 8.46 -6.39 -12.06
CA HIS A 96 9.51 -5.82 -11.21
C HIS A 96 9.79 -6.65 -9.96
N ILE A 97 8.88 -7.52 -9.53
CA ILE A 97 9.08 -8.39 -8.37
C ILE A 97 9.92 -9.60 -8.77
N LYS A 98 11.24 -9.54 -8.53
CA LYS A 98 12.14 -10.67 -8.77
C LYS A 98 12.14 -11.65 -7.59
N GLU A 99 12.45 -12.91 -7.89
CA GLU A 99 12.48 -14.02 -6.91
C GLU A 99 13.47 -13.77 -5.75
N GLU A 100 14.57 -13.09 -6.04
CA GLU A 100 15.60 -12.69 -5.08
C GLU A 100 15.09 -11.60 -4.11
N ASP A 101 14.19 -10.72 -4.57
CA ASP A 101 13.81 -9.49 -3.87
C ASP A 101 12.74 -9.68 -2.79
N VAL A 102 11.96 -10.77 -2.84
CA VAL A 102 10.83 -10.97 -1.89
C VAL A 102 11.15 -11.98 -0.82
N ALA A 103 11.58 -13.16 -1.27
CA ALA A 103 11.70 -14.31 -0.40
C ALA A 103 13.04 -14.30 0.34
N MET A 104 14.11 -13.75 -0.23
CA MET A 104 15.41 -13.69 0.43
C MET A 104 15.58 -12.41 1.22
N ASP A 105 15.27 -11.26 0.63
CA ASP A 105 15.51 -9.96 1.26
C ASP A 105 14.61 -9.65 2.48
N ALA A 106 13.38 -10.18 2.50
CA ALA A 106 12.54 -10.01 3.68
C ALA A 106 12.92 -10.96 4.82
N ARG A 107 13.62 -12.06 4.53
CA ARG A 107 14.07 -13.06 5.52
C ARG A 107 15.53 -12.85 5.96
N TYR A 108 16.34 -12.16 5.16
CA TYR A 108 17.74 -11.90 5.44
C TYR A 108 18.05 -10.41 5.29
N ILE A 109 18.72 -9.83 6.28
CA ILE A 109 19.12 -8.42 6.26
C ILE A 109 20.17 -8.23 5.16
N VAL A 110 19.78 -7.60 4.06
CA VAL A 110 20.68 -7.17 3.00
C VAL A 110 20.77 -5.65 3.02
N THR A 111 21.97 -5.12 3.29
CA THR A 111 22.22 -3.67 3.33
C THR A 111 22.44 -3.10 1.92
N GLY A 112 21.85 -1.94 1.61
CA GLY A 112 22.05 -1.22 0.34
C GLY A 112 20.82 -0.41 -0.06
N PHE A 113 20.96 0.47 -1.05
CA PHE A 113 19.83 1.20 -1.62
C PHE A 113 19.05 0.26 -2.55
N LYS A 114 17.79 0.01 -2.22
CA LYS A 114 16.87 -0.79 -3.03
C LYS A 114 15.60 0.01 -3.28
N SER A 115 15.10 -0.05 -4.52
CA SER A 115 13.77 0.45 -4.86
C SER A 115 12.78 -0.68 -4.64
N ALA A 116 11.91 -0.54 -3.64
CA ALA A 116 10.85 -1.52 -3.36
C ALA A 116 9.48 -0.88 -3.65
N PRO A 117 8.49 -1.65 -4.15
CA PRO A 117 7.11 -1.19 -4.25
C PRO A 117 6.57 -0.76 -2.88
N THR A 118 5.71 0.26 -2.87
CA THR A 118 5.04 0.69 -1.64
C THR A 118 4.02 -0.36 -1.18
N ALA A 119 3.73 -0.38 0.12
CA ALA A 119 2.73 -1.29 0.69
C ALA A 119 1.34 -1.05 0.08
N GLU A 120 1.00 0.20 -0.22
CA GLU A 120 -0.24 0.60 -0.88
C GLU A 120 -0.35 -0.01 -2.28
N PHE A 121 0.72 0.09 -3.08
CA PHE A 121 0.72 -0.43 -4.44
C PHE A 121 0.62 -1.97 -4.47
N LEU A 122 1.28 -2.63 -3.52
CA LEU A 122 1.13 -4.08 -3.31
C LEU A 122 -0.28 -4.47 -2.84
N ALA A 123 -0.91 -3.66 -1.98
CA ALA A 123 -2.27 -3.90 -1.51
C ALA A 123 -3.30 -3.75 -2.63
N ASP A 124 -3.15 -2.74 -3.48
CA ASP A 124 -4.01 -2.52 -4.65
C ASP A 124 -3.91 -3.67 -5.65
N ALA A 125 -2.69 -4.16 -5.91
CA ALA A 125 -2.49 -5.33 -6.74
C ALA A 125 -3.13 -6.60 -6.15
N CYS A 126 -3.01 -6.82 -4.84
CA CYS A 126 -3.70 -7.95 -4.18
C CYS A 126 -5.23 -7.84 -4.30
N LYS A 127 -5.78 -6.63 -4.17
CA LYS A 127 -7.21 -6.37 -4.31
C LYS A 127 -7.71 -6.67 -5.73
N GLU A 128 -6.96 -6.23 -6.73
CA GLU A 128 -7.26 -6.51 -8.14
C GLU A 128 -7.20 -8.01 -8.43
N LEU A 129 -6.11 -8.67 -8.01
CA LEU A 129 -5.94 -10.12 -8.17
C LEU A 129 -7.05 -10.91 -7.46
N ASP A 130 -7.44 -10.51 -6.25
CA ASP A 130 -8.54 -11.13 -5.50
C ASP A 130 -9.84 -11.09 -6.29
N HIS A 131 -10.16 -9.93 -6.86
CA HIS A 131 -11.39 -9.72 -7.62
C HIS A 131 -11.37 -10.52 -8.92
N SER A 132 -10.33 -10.37 -9.74
CA SER A 132 -10.21 -11.02 -11.04
C SER A 132 -10.16 -12.54 -10.93
N ILE A 133 -9.32 -13.08 -10.03
CA ILE A 133 -9.16 -14.53 -9.86
C ILE A 133 -10.35 -15.12 -9.11
N GLY A 134 -10.96 -14.37 -8.18
CA GLY A 134 -12.20 -14.77 -7.53
C GLY A 134 -13.33 -14.97 -8.54
N ALA A 135 -13.51 -14.03 -9.47
CA ALA A 135 -14.47 -14.15 -10.55
C ALA A 135 -14.18 -15.36 -11.46
N GLU A 136 -12.91 -15.57 -11.80
CA GLU A 136 -12.48 -16.69 -12.65
C GLU A 136 -12.74 -18.06 -12.01
N LEU A 137 -12.45 -18.19 -10.71
CA LEU A 137 -12.75 -19.39 -9.93
C LEU A 137 -14.26 -19.68 -9.90
N ILE A 138 -15.10 -18.66 -9.76
CA ILE A 138 -16.57 -18.79 -9.81
C ILE A 138 -17.01 -19.28 -11.19
N ALA A 139 -16.46 -18.71 -12.26
CA ALA A 139 -16.74 -19.16 -13.63
C ALA A 139 -16.38 -20.63 -13.84
N HIS A 140 -15.35 -21.13 -13.15
CA HIS A 140 -14.95 -22.53 -13.10
C HIS A 140 -15.70 -23.38 -12.05
N GLY A 141 -16.80 -22.88 -11.49
CA GLY A 141 -17.67 -23.61 -10.57
C GLY A 141 -17.13 -23.77 -9.15
N GLN A 142 -16.08 -23.03 -8.76
CA GLN A 142 -15.57 -23.05 -7.39
C GLN A 142 -16.46 -22.20 -6.47
N PRO A 143 -16.74 -22.66 -5.23
CA PRO A 143 -17.57 -21.93 -4.28
C PRO A 143 -16.79 -20.79 -3.60
N VAL A 144 -16.47 -19.74 -4.36
CA VAL A 144 -15.81 -18.54 -3.82
C VAL A 144 -16.86 -17.59 -3.23
N HIS A 145 -16.64 -17.16 -2.00
CA HIS A 145 -17.42 -16.08 -1.40
C HIS A 145 -16.75 -14.74 -1.71
N MET A 146 -17.32 -13.95 -2.61
CA MET A 146 -16.87 -12.56 -2.80
C MET A 146 -17.19 -11.77 -1.54
N ARG A 147 -16.16 -11.25 -0.86
CA ARG A 147 -16.31 -10.43 0.33
C ARG A 147 -15.70 -9.08 0.03
N ASP A 148 -16.47 -8.03 0.27
CA ASP A 148 -15.93 -6.69 0.39
C ASP A 148 -15.21 -6.61 1.73
N PHE A 149 -13.88 -6.76 1.68
CA PHE A 149 -13.07 -6.54 2.86
C PHE A 149 -13.07 -5.05 3.16
N VAL A 150 -13.74 -4.67 4.25
CA VAL A 150 -13.60 -3.33 4.81
C VAL A 150 -12.19 -3.22 5.37
N ASP A 151 -11.43 -2.27 4.88
CA ASP A 151 -10.13 -1.96 5.46
C ASP A 151 -10.33 -1.53 6.91
N PRO A 152 -9.52 -2.03 7.85
CA PRO A 152 -9.55 -1.52 9.20
C PRO A 152 -9.42 -0.01 9.15
N PRO A 153 -10.13 0.72 10.03
CA PRO A 153 -9.95 2.16 10.11
C PRO A 153 -8.47 2.43 10.27
N ALA A 154 -7.94 3.35 9.47
CA ALA A 154 -6.57 3.80 9.65
C ALA A 154 -6.37 4.19 11.12
N PRO A 155 -5.17 3.98 11.70
CA PRO A 155 -4.91 4.40 13.07
C PRO A 155 -5.34 5.85 13.20
N SER A 156 -6.21 6.15 14.17
CA SER A 156 -6.62 7.51 14.44
C SER A 156 -5.36 8.29 14.74
N VAL A 157 -4.99 9.18 13.83
CA VAL A 157 -3.97 10.16 14.14
C VAL A 157 -4.67 11.14 15.06
N ASP A 158 -4.40 11.03 16.35
CA ASP A 158 -4.91 11.99 17.32
C ASP A 158 -4.20 13.32 17.04
N LEU A 159 -4.87 14.14 16.23
CA LEU A 159 -4.49 15.50 15.92
C LEU A 159 -5.44 16.38 16.70
N ASP A 160 -4.91 17.31 17.48
CA ASP A 160 -5.73 18.33 18.10
C ASP A 160 -6.38 19.23 17.03
N ALA A 161 -7.37 20.01 17.46
CA ALA A 161 -8.18 20.83 16.57
C ALA A 161 -7.34 21.85 15.78
N ASP A 162 -6.27 22.41 16.36
CA ASP A 162 -5.45 23.40 15.69
C ASP A 162 -4.48 22.73 14.70
N THR A 163 -3.94 21.56 15.03
CA THR A 163 -3.18 20.74 14.08
C THR A 163 -4.03 20.36 12.86
N VAL A 164 -5.29 19.97 13.07
CA VAL A 164 -6.25 19.69 11.98
C VAL A 164 -6.51 20.93 11.13
N ARG A 165 -6.67 22.10 11.76
CA ARG A 165 -6.87 23.38 11.04
C ARG A 165 -5.68 23.70 10.14
N VAL A 166 -4.45 23.56 10.63
CA VAL A 166 -3.23 23.76 9.82
C VAL A 166 -3.20 22.81 8.63
N LEU A 167 -3.52 21.53 8.85
CA LEU A 167 -3.51 20.52 7.80
C LEU A 167 -4.56 20.80 6.69
N ILE A 168 -5.78 21.16 7.07
CA ILE A 168 -6.86 21.53 6.14
C ILE A 168 -6.47 22.76 5.33
N ASP A 169 -5.88 23.75 6.01
CA ASP A 169 -5.48 25.01 5.43
C ASP A 169 -4.39 24.81 4.35
N MET A 170 -3.41 23.96 4.62
CA MET A 170 -2.43 23.52 3.62
C MET A 170 -3.06 22.73 2.46
N PHE A 171 -4.07 21.90 2.74
CA PHE A 171 -4.76 21.12 1.71
C PHE A 171 -5.52 21.97 0.71
N GLY A 172 -6.13 23.07 1.17
CA GLY A 172 -6.80 24.04 0.32
C GLY A 172 -5.85 24.82 -0.60
N GLN A 173 -4.53 24.76 -0.40
CA GLN A 173 -3.54 25.54 -1.14
C GLN A 173 -2.36 24.68 -1.62
N PRO A 174 -2.60 23.76 -2.57
CA PRO A 174 -1.51 22.98 -3.14
C PRO A 174 -0.53 23.91 -3.87
N ASN A 175 0.73 23.92 -3.44
CA ASN A 175 1.87 24.56 -4.12
C ASN A 175 1.93 26.10 -4.05
N SER A 176 1.47 26.73 -2.97
CA SER A 176 1.73 28.16 -2.78
C SER A 176 3.10 28.37 -2.11
N ASP A 177 3.83 29.39 -2.56
CA ASP A 177 4.97 30.02 -1.85
C ASP A 177 4.55 30.66 -0.51
N HIS A 178 3.42 30.22 0.05
CA HIS A 178 2.71 30.75 1.21
C HIS A 178 2.39 29.63 2.21
N SER A 179 3.20 28.58 2.20
CA SER A 179 3.09 27.45 3.11
C SER A 179 4.08 27.55 4.28
N ASP A 180 4.60 28.75 4.57
CA ASP A 180 5.44 29.00 5.74
C ASP A 180 4.61 29.26 7.00
N ALA A 181 5.24 29.08 8.16
CA ALA A 181 4.57 29.20 9.45
C ALA A 181 3.98 30.60 9.70
N ARG A 182 4.61 31.68 9.22
CA ARG A 182 4.10 33.05 9.43
C ARG A 182 2.85 33.29 8.60
N TYR A 183 2.82 32.83 7.36
CA TYR A 183 1.64 32.96 6.50
C TYR A 183 0.46 32.16 7.05
N LEU A 184 0.69 30.91 7.44
CA LEU A 184 -0.32 30.07 8.08
C LEU A 184 -0.83 30.71 9.38
N ALA A 185 0.09 31.25 10.19
CA ALA A 185 -0.25 31.93 11.44
C ALA A 185 -1.18 33.13 11.21
N ALA A 186 -0.84 34.00 10.26
CA ALA A 186 -1.66 35.16 9.91
C ALA A 186 -3.05 34.75 9.43
N ARG A 187 -3.14 33.74 8.56
CA ARG A 187 -4.40 33.29 7.95
C ARG A 187 -5.32 32.60 8.96
N LEU A 188 -4.74 31.74 9.80
CA LEU A 188 -5.46 30.99 10.82
C LEU A 188 -5.66 31.77 12.12
N LYS A 189 -5.15 33.01 12.19
CA LYS A 189 -5.17 33.89 13.37
C LYS A 189 -4.57 33.22 14.61
N MET A 190 -3.41 32.59 14.43
CA MET A 190 -2.63 31.95 15.50
C MET A 190 -1.24 32.60 15.63
N ASP A 191 -0.55 32.31 16.72
CA ASP A 191 0.84 32.74 16.91
C ASP A 191 1.79 31.97 15.96
N PRO A 192 2.81 32.61 15.36
CA PRO A 192 3.76 31.94 14.47
C PRO A 192 4.49 30.75 15.10
N GLY A 193 4.82 30.79 16.39
CA GLY A 193 5.44 29.68 17.09
C GLY A 193 4.49 28.49 17.26
N ILE A 194 3.20 28.77 17.47
CA ILE A 194 2.15 27.75 17.54
C ILE A 194 1.91 27.12 16.15
N ALA A 195 1.86 27.92 15.09
CA ALA A 195 1.77 27.39 13.72
C ALA A 195 2.96 26.49 13.38
N GLN A 196 4.17 26.89 13.76
CA GLN A 196 5.38 26.08 13.57
C GLN A 196 5.32 24.77 14.36
N TYR A 197 4.89 24.81 15.63
CA TYR A 197 4.69 23.61 16.45
C TYR A 197 3.76 22.59 15.77
N HIS A 198 2.63 23.04 15.23
CA HIS A 198 1.69 22.14 14.53
C HIS A 198 2.25 21.61 13.21
N LEU A 199 3.04 22.40 12.48
CA LEU A 199 3.76 21.93 11.29
C LEU A 199 4.77 20.83 11.64
N ASP A 200 5.51 21.00 12.74
CA ASP A 200 6.45 20.00 13.22
C ASP A 200 5.71 18.71 13.63
N GLU A 201 4.59 18.82 14.34
CA GLU A 201 3.73 17.67 14.68
C GLU A 201 3.20 16.92 13.45
N LEU A 202 2.79 17.65 12.40
CA LEU A 202 2.35 17.07 11.13
C LEU A 202 3.53 16.41 10.40
N ALA A 203 4.73 16.98 10.50
CA ALA A 203 5.94 16.45 9.88
C ALA A 203 6.39 15.14 10.54
N GLU A 204 6.36 15.07 11.87
CA GLU A 204 6.62 13.83 12.63
C GLU A 204 5.71 12.67 12.22
N ARG A 205 4.51 12.99 11.73
CA ARG A 205 3.49 12.02 11.30
C ARG A 205 3.52 11.79 9.78
N ASP A 206 4.47 12.37 9.06
CA ASP A 206 4.63 12.31 7.60
C ASP A 206 3.38 12.82 6.85
N LEU A 207 2.68 13.82 7.41
CA LEU A 207 1.54 14.46 6.77
C LEU A 207 1.96 15.71 5.99
N VAL A 208 3.05 16.34 6.40
CA VAL A 208 3.71 17.43 5.68
C VAL A 208 5.21 17.18 5.63
N ASN A 209 5.91 17.80 4.69
CA ASN A 209 7.37 17.81 4.60
C ASN A 209 7.89 19.21 4.27
N LEU A 210 9.18 19.42 4.53
CA LEU A 210 9.88 20.64 4.09
C LEU A 210 10.07 20.58 2.58
N GLY A 211 9.34 21.43 1.85
CA GLY A 211 9.38 21.53 0.39
C GLY A 211 10.48 22.46 -0.13
N GLY A 212 11.01 23.36 0.71
CA GLY A 212 12.07 24.29 0.31
C GLY A 212 12.36 25.39 1.32
N PHE A 213 13.20 26.34 0.93
CA PHE A 213 13.61 27.48 1.76
C PHE A 213 13.59 28.77 0.94
N ASN A 214 13.00 29.84 1.47
CA ASN A 214 13.03 31.15 0.86
C ASN A 214 14.31 31.89 1.24
N MET A 215 15.20 32.14 0.28
CA MET A 215 16.44 32.88 0.54
C MET A 215 16.22 34.35 0.94
N ASN A 216 15.10 34.96 0.52
CA ASN A 216 14.82 36.37 0.79
C ASN A 216 14.25 36.59 2.21
N SER A 217 13.37 35.70 2.66
CA SER A 217 12.72 35.83 3.98
C SER A 217 13.40 34.99 5.08
N GLY A 218 14.19 33.99 4.68
CA GLY A 218 14.77 33.02 5.59
C GLY A 218 13.78 31.98 6.12
N ASP A 219 12.60 31.88 5.51
CA ASP A 219 11.52 31.00 5.99
C ASP A 219 11.51 29.65 5.24
N ASN A 220 11.09 28.60 5.94
CA ASN A 220 10.90 27.27 5.39
C ASN A 220 9.52 27.12 4.75
N TYR A 221 9.46 26.45 3.61
CA TYR A 221 8.20 26.07 2.96
C TYR A 221 7.81 24.66 3.30
N TRP A 222 6.55 24.49 3.68
CA TRP A 222 5.97 23.18 3.94
C TRP A 222 5.13 22.72 2.75
N SER A 223 5.05 21.42 2.53
CA SER A 223 4.25 20.81 1.47
C SER A 223 3.52 19.59 2.01
N LEU A 224 2.32 19.35 1.51
CA LEU A 224 1.58 18.14 1.87
C LEU A 224 2.20 16.91 1.21
N THR A 225 2.42 15.89 2.01
CA THR A 225 2.76 14.56 1.49
C THR A 225 1.52 13.91 0.86
N THR A 226 1.72 12.84 0.09
CA THR A 226 0.61 12.00 -0.39
C THR A 226 -0.24 11.48 0.77
N LYS A 227 0.39 11.13 1.89
CA LYS A 227 -0.26 10.68 3.13
C LYS A 227 -1.11 11.77 3.77
N GLY A 228 -0.60 13.01 3.85
CA GLY A 228 -1.35 14.17 4.33
C GLY A 228 -2.60 14.45 3.51
N ARG A 229 -2.48 14.42 2.18
CA ARG A 229 -3.64 14.58 1.27
C ARG A 229 -4.68 13.48 1.46
N ALA A 230 -4.23 12.22 1.51
CA ALA A 230 -5.12 11.09 1.73
C ALA A 230 -5.83 11.18 3.10
N TYR A 231 -5.14 11.66 4.13
CA TYR A 231 -5.71 11.86 5.47
C TYR A 231 -6.88 12.85 5.45
N VAL A 232 -6.72 13.99 4.79
CA VAL A 232 -7.75 15.03 4.71
C VAL A 232 -9.01 14.52 3.97
N VAL A 233 -8.81 13.86 2.82
CA VAL A 233 -9.91 13.30 2.01
C VAL A 233 -10.63 12.19 2.77
N ARG A 234 -9.89 11.23 3.33
CA ARG A 234 -10.44 10.06 4.01
C ARG A 234 -11.29 10.44 5.22
N ASN A 235 -10.84 11.41 5.99
CA ASN A 235 -11.54 11.85 7.21
C ASN A 235 -12.61 12.92 6.93
N LYS A 236 -12.88 13.25 5.66
CA LYS A 236 -13.88 14.26 5.26
C LYS A 236 -13.72 15.59 6.01
N LEU A 237 -12.46 16.01 6.19
CA LEU A 237 -12.14 17.21 6.96
C LEU A 237 -12.50 18.51 6.23
N VAL A 238 -12.68 18.43 4.92
CA VAL A 238 -13.18 19.52 4.08
C VAL A 238 -14.66 19.23 3.75
N PRO A 239 -15.58 20.19 3.92
CA PRO A 239 -16.96 20.01 3.49
C PRO A 239 -17.00 19.73 1.98
N SER A 240 -17.80 18.73 1.57
CA SER A 240 -18.08 18.48 0.16
C SER A 240 -18.65 19.75 -0.46
N VAL A 241 -17.90 20.35 -1.40
CA VAL A 241 -18.36 21.49 -2.20
C VAL A 241 -19.47 21.05 -3.14
#